data_AF-A0AAU7SYP9-F1
#
_entry.id   AF-A0AAU7SYP9-F1
#
_cell.length_a   1.000
_cell.length_b   1.000
_cell.length_c   1.000
_cell.angle_alpha   90.00
_cell.angle_beta   90.00
_cell.angle_gamma   90.00
#
_symmetry.space_group_name_H-M   'P 1'
#
loop_
_entity.id
_entity.type
_entity.pdbx_description
1 polymer ?
#
loop_
_entity_poly.entity_id
_entity_poly.type
_entity_poly.pdbx_seq_one_letter_code
_entity_poly.pdbx_strand_id
1 'polypeptide(L)'
;MPLTPKKKKAESIMGEYKTSNHLEPSKKDINSQKKFLRELIGYINSHEEIVPNAKTLSQALSIDYKKYEKIKCVQTWAETTNITGFQYSYYSVLGKTLPEFLNKSIQECSFFDVKLMRTGEIKTKDKIINLFTAIVIILATIIESILKSKPSDSLTLDEGFLQIQKIIDTYENDNQQKYYKPIAELLVAIKLYDQLDIVDKNIREPNFFEKNPDYPYSIQDAQKYRDELYKEVVENLEEAINQCISIGLFKQYQRSPNSNKKIENLPVICEGHTLLNNTKLLKKLNGSALNTEGNLKKKYNFEAIDHKILELLKQDKFSKKFKNKNTAAEKIADEIARDIEVFMENDRAKNNHNQHIKLENLPARILKLINKNLELQEHLINK
;
A
#
# COMPACT_ATOMS: atom_id res chain seq x y z
N MET A 1 10.44 36.56 8.75
CA MET A 1 11.21 35.31 8.88
C MET A 1 10.44 34.20 8.18
N PRO A 2 11.02 33.50 7.18
CA PRO A 2 10.32 32.42 6.50
C PRO A 2 10.37 31.15 7.37
N LEU A 3 9.19 30.66 7.76
CA LEU A 3 9.01 29.36 8.41
C LEU A 3 9.11 28.27 7.34
N THR A 4 10.31 27.75 7.12
CA THR A 4 10.48 26.47 6.43
C THR A 4 10.05 25.34 7.39
N PRO A 5 9.21 24.38 6.96
CA PRO A 5 8.93 23.20 7.77
C PRO A 5 10.23 22.42 7.92
N LYS A 6 10.68 22.20 9.17
CA LYS A 6 11.72 21.23 9.47
C LYS A 6 11.25 19.87 8.94
N LYS A 7 11.79 19.42 7.81
CA LYS A 7 11.80 18.01 7.42
C LYS A 7 12.40 17.26 8.61
N LYS A 8 11.60 16.47 9.33
CA LYS A 8 12.15 15.39 10.15
C LYS A 8 12.95 14.53 9.17
N LYS A 9 14.27 14.49 9.35
CA LYS A 9 15.10 13.46 8.72
C LYS A 9 14.47 12.13 9.12
N ALA A 10 14.08 11.33 8.13
CA ALA A 10 13.99 9.90 8.36
C ALA A 10 15.33 9.48 8.97
N GLU A 11 15.29 8.80 10.11
CA GLU A 11 16.50 8.19 10.66
C GLU A 11 17.03 7.23 9.59
N SER A 12 18.11 7.66 8.95
CA SER A 12 18.84 6.85 7.98
C SER A 12 19.46 5.71 8.76
N ILE A 13 18.89 4.51 8.63
CA ILE A 13 19.44 3.27 9.15
C ILE A 13 20.71 3.00 8.34
N MET A 14 21.87 3.38 8.86
CA MET A 14 23.16 2.97 8.31
C MET A 14 23.69 1.80 9.15
N GLY A 15 23.51 0.58 8.65
CA GLY A 15 24.24 -0.59 9.14
C GLY A 15 25.63 -0.67 8.50
N GLU A 16 26.65 -1.03 9.28
CA GLU A 16 27.98 -1.29 8.75
C GLU A 16 28.02 -2.62 7.97
N TYR A 17 28.61 -2.58 6.77
CA TYR A 17 28.86 -3.75 5.94
C TYR A 17 30.00 -4.59 6.54
N LYS A 18 29.71 -5.82 6.96
CA LYS A 18 30.75 -6.85 7.16
C LYS A 18 30.45 -8.04 6.28
N THR A 19 31.24 -8.19 5.22
CA THR A 19 31.34 -9.42 4.42
C THR A 19 32.00 -10.50 5.29
N SER A 20 31.20 -11.39 5.87
CA SER A 20 31.68 -12.61 6.51
C SER A 20 31.75 -13.73 5.48
N ASN A 21 32.96 -14.19 5.18
CA ASN A 21 33.16 -15.40 4.39
C ASN A 21 32.82 -16.66 5.24
N HIS A 22 32.04 -17.56 4.62
CA HIS A 22 31.84 -18.98 4.96
C HIS A 22 30.99 -19.34 6.20
N LEU A 23 29.74 -19.71 5.91
CA LEU A 23 29.08 -20.87 6.55
C LEU A 23 28.79 -21.86 5.43
N GLU A 24 29.19 -23.12 5.56
CA GLU A 24 28.80 -24.16 4.61
C GLU A 24 27.26 -24.21 4.52
N PRO A 25 26.68 -24.13 3.32
CA PRO A 25 25.23 -24.08 3.17
C PRO A 25 24.59 -25.39 3.61
N SER A 26 23.53 -25.29 4.43
CA SER A 26 22.76 -26.46 4.85
C SER A 26 22.12 -27.16 3.62
N LYS A 27 21.75 -28.44 3.72
CA LYS A 27 21.00 -29.12 2.64
C LYS A 27 19.68 -28.39 2.29
N LYS A 28 19.04 -27.72 3.27
CA LYS A 28 17.85 -26.89 3.04
C LYS A 28 18.20 -25.64 2.23
N ASP A 29 19.31 -24.98 2.57
CA ASP A 29 19.82 -23.79 1.85
C ASP A 29 20.16 -24.15 0.40
N ILE A 30 20.84 -25.28 0.18
CA ILE A 30 21.19 -25.79 -1.14
C ILE A 30 19.91 -26.03 -1.96
N ASN A 31 18.89 -26.65 -1.38
CA ASN A 31 17.63 -26.94 -2.06
C ASN A 31 16.82 -25.68 -2.41
N SER A 32 16.73 -24.72 -1.49
CA SER A 32 16.09 -23.42 -1.74
C SER A 32 16.84 -22.62 -2.81
N GLN A 33 18.18 -22.65 -2.80
CA GLN A 33 19.00 -22.05 -3.85
C GLN A 33 18.81 -22.73 -5.21
N LYS A 34 18.65 -24.07 -5.25
CA LYS A 34 18.31 -24.79 -6.50
C LYS A 34 16.97 -24.33 -7.06
N LYS A 35 15.97 -24.17 -6.18
CA LYS A 35 14.62 -23.74 -6.54
C LYS A 35 14.64 -22.32 -7.11
N PHE A 36 15.26 -21.40 -6.39
CA PHE A 36 15.44 -20.02 -6.82
C PHE A 36 16.20 -19.89 -8.15
N LEU A 37 17.26 -20.69 -8.36
CA LEU A 37 18.03 -20.67 -9.60
C LEU A 37 17.19 -21.12 -10.79
N ARG A 38 16.32 -22.14 -10.62
CA ARG A 38 15.36 -22.53 -11.67
C ARG A 38 14.38 -21.41 -11.98
N GLU A 39 13.86 -20.74 -10.95
CA GLU A 39 12.92 -19.63 -11.11
C GLU A 39 13.57 -18.42 -11.80
N LEU A 40 14.82 -18.08 -11.45
CA LEU A 40 15.60 -17.01 -12.07
C LEU A 40 15.98 -17.32 -13.52
N ILE A 41 16.39 -18.57 -13.80
CA ILE A 41 16.66 -19.03 -15.17
C ILE A 41 15.38 -18.96 -16.02
N GLY A 42 14.23 -19.32 -15.44
CA GLY A 42 12.93 -19.16 -16.09
C GLY A 42 12.60 -17.71 -16.41
N TYR A 43 12.85 -16.81 -15.45
CA TYR A 43 12.66 -15.37 -15.63
C TYR A 43 13.55 -14.78 -16.74
N ILE A 44 14.85 -15.12 -16.76
CA ILE A 44 15.80 -14.61 -17.77
C ILE A 44 15.44 -15.11 -19.17
N ASN A 45 15.09 -16.39 -19.32
CA ASN A 45 14.73 -16.97 -20.61
C ASN A 45 13.45 -16.41 -21.23
N SER A 46 12.54 -15.86 -20.42
CA SER A 46 11.25 -15.33 -20.86
C SER A 46 11.26 -13.82 -21.16
N HIS A 47 12.39 -13.13 -20.94
CA HIS A 47 12.49 -11.67 -21.06
C HIS A 47 13.73 -11.24 -21.88
N GLU A 48 13.92 -11.81 -23.09
CA GLU A 48 15.02 -11.45 -24.01
C GLU A 48 15.06 -9.95 -24.37
N GLU A 49 13.91 -9.26 -24.36
CA GLU A 49 13.81 -7.83 -24.64
C GLU A 49 14.48 -6.94 -23.58
N ILE A 50 14.72 -7.48 -22.37
CA ILE A 50 15.28 -6.75 -21.23
C ILE A 50 16.74 -7.14 -20.98
N VAL A 51 17.16 -8.34 -21.43
CA VAL A 51 18.51 -8.87 -21.22
C VAL A 51 19.08 -9.41 -22.54
N PRO A 52 19.99 -8.67 -23.20
CA PRO A 52 20.66 -9.17 -24.40
C PRO A 52 21.40 -10.49 -24.12
N ASN A 53 21.30 -11.46 -25.03
CA ASN A 53 21.91 -12.80 -24.92
C ASN A 53 21.39 -13.69 -23.76
N ALA A 54 20.14 -13.50 -23.33
CA ALA A 54 19.50 -14.24 -22.23
C ALA A 54 19.65 -15.77 -22.34
N LYS A 55 19.51 -16.34 -23.55
CA LYS A 55 19.67 -17.79 -23.80
C LYS A 55 21.07 -18.30 -23.47
N THR A 56 22.11 -17.60 -23.93
CA THR A 56 23.51 -17.94 -23.69
C THR A 56 23.87 -17.79 -22.20
N LEU A 57 23.30 -16.77 -21.55
CA LEU A 57 23.48 -16.52 -20.11
C LEU A 57 22.80 -17.62 -19.27
N SER A 58 21.56 -18.00 -19.60
CA SER A 58 20.85 -19.12 -18.96
C SER A 58 21.61 -20.44 -19.08
N GLN A 59 22.17 -20.73 -20.25
CA GLN A 59 22.98 -21.92 -20.48
C GLN A 59 24.26 -21.89 -19.65
N ALA A 60 24.97 -20.75 -19.58
CA ALA A 60 26.16 -20.60 -18.75
C ALA A 60 25.85 -20.75 -17.24
N LEU A 61 24.72 -20.22 -16.77
CA LEU A 61 24.28 -20.30 -15.37
C LEU A 61 23.87 -21.74 -14.97
N SER A 62 23.40 -22.54 -15.93
CA SER A 62 22.99 -23.94 -15.72
C SER A 62 24.17 -24.92 -15.56
N ILE A 63 25.37 -24.54 -16.02
CA ILE A 63 26.51 -25.47 -16.20
C ILE A 63 27.50 -25.46 -15.00
N ASP A 64 27.67 -24.35 -14.26
CA ASP A 64 28.77 -24.22 -13.28
C ASP A 64 28.30 -23.97 -11.84
N TYR A 65 27.72 -25.01 -11.21
CA TYR A 65 27.15 -24.97 -9.85
C TYR A 65 28.18 -24.58 -8.76
N LYS A 66 29.48 -24.76 -9.00
CA LYS A 66 30.56 -24.52 -8.01
C LYS A 66 30.90 -23.04 -7.81
N LYS A 67 30.51 -22.14 -8.71
CA LYS A 67 30.67 -20.69 -8.50
C LYS A 67 29.66 -20.10 -7.51
N TYR A 68 28.60 -20.84 -7.15
CA TYR A 68 27.49 -20.34 -6.34
C TYR A 68 27.59 -20.61 -4.83
N GLU A 69 28.49 -21.48 -4.35
CA GLU A 69 28.84 -21.57 -2.92
C GLU A 69 29.34 -20.22 -2.35
N LYS A 70 29.75 -19.29 -3.23
CA LYS A 70 30.18 -17.94 -2.88
C LYS A 70 29.05 -16.91 -2.75
N ILE A 71 27.78 -17.30 -2.90
CA ILE A 71 26.64 -16.37 -2.96
C ILE A 71 25.70 -16.56 -1.74
N LYS A 72 26.22 -16.29 -0.55
CA LYS A 72 25.42 -16.04 0.67
C LYS A 72 25.98 -14.78 1.32
N CYS A 73 25.20 -13.70 1.33
CA CYS A 73 25.57 -12.48 2.04
C CYS A 73 24.73 -12.42 3.31
N VAL A 74 25.25 -12.96 4.41
CA VAL A 74 24.58 -12.84 5.71
C VAL A 74 24.71 -11.39 6.16
N GLN A 75 23.62 -10.63 6.20
CA GLN A 75 23.62 -9.32 6.88
C GLN A 75 23.11 -9.52 8.30
N THR A 76 23.56 -8.68 9.23
CA THR A 76 23.05 -8.71 10.61
C THR A 76 22.26 -7.44 10.84
N TRP A 77 20.99 -7.56 11.21
CA TRP A 77 20.20 -6.43 11.67
C TRP A 77 20.39 -6.30 13.18
N ALA A 78 21.08 -5.24 13.61
CA ALA A 78 21.17 -4.89 15.03
C ALA A 78 20.25 -3.70 15.29
N GLU A 79 19.12 -3.90 15.99
CA GLU A 79 18.33 -2.78 16.53
C GLU A 79 19.14 -2.12 17.65
N THR A 80 19.52 -0.85 17.49
CA THR A 80 20.27 -0.06 18.49
C THR A 80 19.44 0.41 19.68
N THR A 81 18.39 -0.31 20.07
CA THR A 81 17.62 0.05 21.27
C THR A 81 17.40 -1.06 22.27
N ASN A 82 17.82 -2.31 22.04
CA ASN A 82 18.12 -3.27 23.11
C ASN A 82 18.90 -4.48 22.53
N ILE A 83 19.76 -5.06 23.37
CA ILE A 83 20.87 -6.02 23.18
C ILE A 83 20.54 -7.35 22.43
N THR A 84 19.57 -7.42 21.52
CA THR A 84 19.33 -8.60 20.67
C THR A 84 19.57 -8.27 19.20
N GLY A 85 20.81 -8.46 18.73
CA GLY A 85 21.10 -8.43 17.31
C GLY A 85 20.45 -9.65 16.63
N PHE A 86 19.52 -9.42 15.70
CA PHE A 86 18.91 -10.49 14.92
C PHE A 86 19.68 -10.63 13.61
N GLN A 87 20.29 -11.79 13.39
CA GLN A 87 20.96 -12.07 12.11
C GLN A 87 19.90 -12.37 11.06
N TYR A 88 19.86 -11.58 9.98
CA TYR A 88 18.89 -11.76 8.90
C TYR A 88 19.61 -12.03 7.58
N SER A 89 19.41 -13.20 7.03
CA SER A 89 20.09 -13.56 5.78
C SER A 89 19.48 -12.78 4.62
N TYR A 90 20.35 -12.25 3.75
CA TYR A 90 19.94 -11.79 2.43
C TYR A 90 20.66 -12.62 1.36
N TYR A 91 19.99 -12.77 0.23
CA TYR A 91 20.54 -13.43 -0.94
C TYR A 91 20.96 -12.37 -1.93
N SER A 92 22.24 -12.33 -2.31
CA SER A 92 22.73 -11.43 -3.36
C SER A 92 22.67 -12.16 -4.69
N VAL A 93 21.79 -11.76 -5.60
CA VAL A 93 21.62 -12.44 -6.88
C VAL A 93 21.81 -11.42 -7.98
N LEU A 94 22.84 -11.62 -8.82
CA LEU A 94 23.15 -10.73 -9.95
C LEU A 94 23.23 -9.24 -9.55
N GLY A 95 23.79 -8.96 -8.37
CA GLY A 95 23.91 -7.60 -7.83
C GLY A 95 22.65 -7.05 -7.13
N LYS A 96 21.59 -7.85 -6.99
CA LYS A 96 20.37 -7.49 -6.23
C LYS A 96 20.31 -8.22 -4.91
N THR A 97 20.06 -7.49 -3.82
CA THR A 97 19.85 -8.05 -2.49
C THR A 97 18.37 -8.43 -2.32
N LEU A 98 18.10 -9.71 -2.09
CA LEU A 98 16.76 -10.25 -1.87
C LEU A 98 16.63 -10.71 -0.41
N PRO A 99 15.51 -10.39 0.27
CA PRO A 99 15.27 -10.84 1.63
C PRO A 99 15.02 -12.35 1.68
N GLU A 100 15.37 -12.99 2.79
CA GLU A 100 15.21 -14.43 2.95
C GLU A 100 13.77 -14.91 2.95
N PHE A 101 12.81 -14.08 3.38
CA PHE A 101 11.40 -14.46 3.41
C PHE A 101 10.83 -14.86 2.05
N LEU A 102 11.43 -14.44 0.93
CA LEU A 102 10.94 -14.82 -0.40
C LEU A 102 11.09 -16.32 -0.68
N ASN A 103 11.89 -17.03 0.11
CA ASN A 103 12.09 -18.47 0.01
C ASN A 103 11.26 -19.27 1.02
N LYS A 104 10.46 -18.60 1.86
CA LYS A 104 9.66 -19.22 2.91
C LYS A 104 8.22 -19.40 2.44
N SER A 105 7.54 -20.43 2.93
CA SER A 105 6.07 -20.43 2.88
C SER A 105 5.49 -19.35 3.80
N ILE A 106 4.20 -19.06 3.65
CA ILE A 106 3.50 -18.11 4.53
C ILE A 106 3.66 -18.51 6.00
N GLN A 107 3.54 -19.81 6.31
CA GLN A 107 3.62 -20.35 7.67
C GLN A 107 5.04 -20.29 8.25
N GLU A 108 6.07 -20.47 7.41
CA GLU A 108 7.49 -20.42 7.80
C GLU A 108 8.00 -18.99 8.06
N CYS A 109 7.27 -17.96 7.60
CA CYS A 109 7.64 -16.57 7.88
C CYS A 109 7.61 -16.29 9.38
N SER A 110 8.57 -15.51 9.87
CA SER A 110 8.62 -15.07 11.27
C SER A 110 8.06 -13.67 11.46
N PHE A 111 7.80 -13.27 12.70
CA PHE A 111 7.43 -11.89 13.02
C PHE A 111 8.53 -10.88 12.66
N PHE A 112 9.80 -11.31 12.60
CA PHE A 112 10.87 -10.48 12.04
C PHE A 112 10.71 -10.27 10.53
N ASP A 113 10.36 -11.31 9.76
CA ASP A 113 10.06 -11.16 8.33
C ASP A 113 8.91 -10.17 8.12
N VAL A 114 7.86 -10.26 8.93
CA VAL A 114 6.71 -9.35 8.92
C VAL A 114 7.15 -7.91 9.17
N LYS A 115 8.01 -7.66 10.17
CA LYS A 115 8.55 -6.32 10.44
C LYS A 115 9.22 -5.74 9.20
N LEU A 116 10.08 -6.51 8.52
CA LEU A 116 10.73 -6.07 7.28
C LEU A 116 9.70 -5.75 6.19
N MET A 117 8.70 -6.61 5.98
CA MET A 117 7.64 -6.38 4.98
C MET A 117 6.81 -5.11 5.28
N ARG A 118 6.59 -4.80 6.56
CA ARG A 118 5.81 -3.62 7.00
C ARG A 118 6.54 -2.29 6.76
N THR A 119 7.87 -2.27 6.67
CA THR A 119 8.65 -1.04 6.41
C THR A 119 8.39 -0.45 5.02
N GLY A 120 7.96 -1.27 4.06
CA GLY A 120 7.81 -0.84 2.67
C GLY A 120 9.13 -0.52 1.96
N GLU A 121 10.28 -0.87 2.55
CA GLU A 121 11.60 -0.71 1.92
C GLU A 121 11.74 -1.62 0.70
N ILE A 122 11.13 -2.81 0.75
CA ILE A 122 11.19 -3.82 -0.30
C ILE A 122 10.05 -3.58 -1.28
N LYS A 123 10.29 -2.69 -2.26
CA LYS A 123 9.33 -2.34 -3.29
C LYS A 123 9.48 -3.24 -4.50
N THR A 124 8.43 -3.99 -4.81
CA THR A 124 8.37 -4.86 -6.00
C THR A 124 7.17 -4.50 -6.88
N LYS A 125 7.35 -4.63 -8.20
CA LYS A 125 6.25 -4.56 -9.18
C LYS A 125 5.57 -5.92 -9.38
N ASP A 126 6.12 -7.01 -8.84
CA ASP A 126 5.52 -8.34 -8.98
C ASP A 126 4.25 -8.43 -8.12
N LYS A 127 3.11 -8.66 -8.78
CA LYS A 127 1.80 -8.76 -8.12
C LYS A 127 1.72 -9.96 -7.19
N ILE A 128 2.40 -11.07 -7.49
CA ILE A 128 2.38 -12.29 -6.69
C ILE A 128 3.14 -12.07 -5.37
N ILE A 129 4.32 -11.42 -5.44
CA ILE A 129 5.08 -11.06 -4.24
C ILE A 129 4.29 -10.06 -3.37
N ASN A 130 3.66 -9.05 -3.98
CA ASN A 130 2.82 -8.11 -3.22
C ASN A 130 1.62 -8.80 -2.55
N LEU A 131 1.06 -9.85 -3.17
CA LEU A 131 -0.02 -10.63 -2.59
C LEU A 131 0.47 -11.51 -1.44
N PHE A 132 1.60 -12.18 -1.62
CA PHE A 132 2.29 -12.93 -0.57
C PHE A 132 2.54 -12.10 0.69
N THR A 133 3.21 -10.94 0.53
CA THR A 133 3.51 -10.07 1.66
C THR A 133 2.24 -9.51 2.30
N ALA A 134 1.19 -9.26 1.52
CA ALA A 134 -0.09 -8.83 2.06
C ALA A 134 -0.73 -9.91 2.96
N ILE A 135 -0.76 -11.17 2.51
CA ILE A 135 -1.30 -12.29 3.30
C ILE A 135 -0.50 -12.46 4.60
N VAL A 136 0.84 -12.47 4.51
CA VAL A 136 1.75 -12.61 5.65
C VAL A 136 1.53 -11.49 6.68
N ILE A 137 1.48 -10.22 6.24
CA ILE A 137 1.23 -9.08 7.11
C ILE A 137 -0.14 -9.18 7.80
N ILE A 138 -1.19 -9.56 7.07
CA ILE A 138 -2.54 -9.65 7.64
C ILE A 138 -2.64 -10.78 8.65
N LEU A 139 -2.09 -11.97 8.34
CA LEU A 139 -2.05 -13.09 9.27
C LEU A 139 -1.34 -12.71 10.58
N ALA A 140 -0.16 -12.10 10.48
CA ALA A 140 0.58 -11.60 11.64
C ALA A 140 -0.21 -10.56 12.44
N THR A 141 -0.90 -9.65 11.75
CA THR A 141 -1.72 -8.61 12.38
C THR A 141 -2.89 -9.23 13.15
N ILE A 142 -3.53 -10.29 12.63
CA ILE A 142 -4.58 -11.03 13.34
C ILE A 142 -4.00 -11.67 14.59
N ILE A 143 -2.86 -12.37 14.47
CA ILE A 143 -2.20 -13.06 15.58
C ILE A 143 -1.87 -12.09 16.71
N GLU A 144 -1.17 -10.99 16.40
CA GLU A 144 -0.85 -9.92 17.37
C GLU A 144 -2.10 -9.37 18.07
N SER A 145 -3.17 -9.17 17.31
CA SER A 145 -4.42 -8.58 17.83
C SER A 145 -5.14 -9.52 18.80
N ILE A 146 -5.06 -10.84 18.59
CA ILE A 146 -5.68 -11.85 19.47
C ILE A 146 -4.79 -12.13 20.68
N LEU A 147 -3.46 -12.25 20.51
CA LEU A 147 -2.52 -12.50 21.61
C LEU A 147 -2.46 -11.35 22.63
N LYS A 148 -2.80 -10.12 22.21
CA LYS A 148 -2.73 -8.89 23.03
C LYS A 148 -1.35 -8.63 23.65
N SER A 149 -0.32 -9.30 23.16
CA SER A 149 1.08 -9.17 23.55
C SER A 149 1.93 -9.24 22.28
N LYS A 150 3.13 -8.63 22.33
CA LYS A 150 4.04 -8.61 21.18
C LYS A 150 4.69 -10.00 21.04
N PRO A 151 4.49 -10.72 19.92
CA PRO A 151 5.16 -11.99 19.69
C PRO A 151 6.68 -11.82 19.62
N SER A 152 7.43 -12.87 19.94
CA SER A 152 8.88 -12.89 19.68
C SER A 152 9.15 -12.75 18.18
N ASP A 153 10.16 -11.98 17.82
CA ASP A 153 10.59 -11.79 16.43
C ASP A 153 10.99 -13.11 15.75
N SER A 154 11.47 -14.08 16.53
CA SER A 154 11.84 -15.41 16.06
C SER A 154 10.66 -16.36 15.86
N LEU A 155 9.49 -16.04 16.42
CA LEU A 155 8.31 -16.90 16.34
C LEU A 155 7.82 -16.93 14.88
N THR A 156 7.50 -18.12 14.39
CA THR A 156 6.90 -18.29 13.07
C THR A 156 5.40 -17.98 13.08
N LEU A 157 4.82 -17.72 11.92
CA LEU A 157 3.39 -17.52 11.79
C LEU A 157 2.61 -18.80 12.08
N ASP A 158 3.16 -19.98 11.80
CA ASP A 158 2.57 -21.27 12.20
C ASP A 158 2.45 -21.40 13.72
N GLU A 159 3.55 -21.16 14.44
CA GLU A 159 3.56 -21.20 15.90
C GLU A 159 2.63 -20.14 16.51
N GLY A 160 2.62 -18.93 15.94
CA GLY A 160 1.71 -17.87 16.33
C GLY A 160 0.24 -18.25 16.10
N PHE A 161 -0.06 -18.92 14.98
CA PHE A 161 -1.39 -19.42 14.67
C PHE A 161 -1.84 -20.47 15.69
N LEU A 162 -0.97 -21.43 16.03
CA LEU A 162 -1.25 -22.45 17.04
C LEU A 162 -1.52 -21.83 18.43
N GLN A 163 -0.83 -20.74 18.78
CA GLN A 163 -1.08 -20.03 20.04
C GLN A 163 -2.46 -19.38 20.07
N ILE A 164 -2.87 -18.69 19.00
CA ILE A 164 -4.21 -18.08 18.96
C ILE A 164 -5.31 -19.11 18.86
N GLN A 165 -5.08 -20.25 18.20
CA GLN A 165 -6.05 -21.34 18.13
C GLN A 165 -6.33 -21.89 19.53
N LYS A 166 -5.29 -22.15 20.33
CA LYS A 166 -5.45 -22.55 21.74
C LYS A 166 -6.25 -21.55 22.56
N ILE A 167 -6.03 -20.25 22.34
CA ILE A 167 -6.80 -19.20 23.02
C ILE A 167 -8.27 -19.31 22.63
N ILE A 168 -8.58 -19.37 21.34
CA ILE A 168 -9.96 -19.44 20.84
C ILE A 168 -10.66 -20.70 21.36
N ASP A 169 -9.99 -21.85 21.34
CA ASP A 169 -10.53 -23.15 21.77
C ASP A 169 -10.81 -23.20 23.28
N THR A 170 -10.08 -22.43 24.09
CA THR A 170 -10.25 -22.41 25.55
C THR A 170 -11.58 -21.77 25.99
N TYR A 171 -12.23 -20.97 25.13
CA TYR A 171 -13.48 -20.27 25.46
C TYR A 171 -14.66 -20.86 24.68
N GLU A 172 -15.04 -22.11 25.02
CA GLU A 172 -16.08 -22.91 24.33
C GLU A 172 -17.46 -22.21 24.16
N ASN A 173 -17.79 -21.19 24.97
CA ASN A 173 -19.11 -20.53 24.98
C ASN A 173 -19.09 -18.99 24.82
N ASP A 174 -17.99 -18.38 24.39
CA ASP A 174 -17.77 -16.93 24.53
C ASP A 174 -17.67 -16.16 23.19
N ASN A 175 -17.71 -14.83 23.31
CA ASN A 175 -17.56 -13.78 22.29
C ASN A 175 -16.35 -13.92 21.33
N GLN A 176 -15.53 -14.96 21.48
CA GLN A 176 -14.36 -15.24 20.66
C GLN A 176 -14.68 -16.04 19.40
N GLN A 177 -15.87 -16.67 19.32
CA GLN A 177 -16.32 -17.32 18.07
C GLN A 177 -16.34 -16.38 16.86
N LYS A 178 -16.49 -15.07 17.10
CA LYS A 178 -16.41 -14.03 16.05
C LYS A 178 -15.07 -14.01 15.29
N TYR A 179 -14.00 -14.61 15.84
CA TYR A 179 -12.69 -14.68 15.20
C TYR A 179 -12.60 -15.82 14.18
N TYR A 180 -13.43 -16.87 14.29
CA TYR A 180 -13.37 -18.01 13.36
C TYR A 180 -13.62 -17.59 11.92
N LYS A 181 -14.61 -16.74 11.69
CA LYS A 181 -15.00 -16.32 10.34
C LYS A 181 -13.85 -15.64 9.58
N PRO A 182 -13.22 -14.55 10.08
CA PRO A 182 -12.10 -13.94 9.37
C PRO A 182 -10.87 -14.84 9.25
N ILE A 183 -10.63 -15.72 10.22
CA ILE A 183 -9.54 -16.70 10.16
C ILE A 183 -9.80 -17.73 9.04
N ALA A 184 -11.02 -18.25 8.94
CA ALA A 184 -11.40 -19.21 7.90
C ALA A 184 -11.25 -18.61 6.49
N GLU A 185 -11.73 -17.38 6.28
CA GLU A 185 -11.56 -16.67 5.00
C GLU A 185 -10.08 -16.46 4.65
N LEU A 186 -9.25 -16.12 5.66
CA LEU A 186 -7.81 -15.98 5.44
C LEU A 186 -7.14 -17.32 5.10
N LEU A 187 -7.55 -18.43 5.73
CA LEU A 187 -7.04 -19.76 5.39
C LEU A 187 -7.43 -20.18 3.97
N VAL A 188 -8.63 -19.82 3.52
CA VAL A 188 -9.04 -20.00 2.11
C VAL A 188 -8.13 -19.19 1.18
N ALA A 189 -7.87 -17.91 1.50
CA ALA A 189 -6.96 -17.08 0.73
C ALA A 189 -5.54 -17.66 0.67
N ILE A 190 -5.01 -18.19 1.78
CA ILE A 190 -3.69 -18.86 1.85
C ILE A 190 -3.69 -20.09 0.94
N LYS A 191 -4.70 -20.94 1.03
CA LYS A 191 -4.79 -22.16 0.21
C LYS A 191 -4.84 -21.84 -1.29
N LEU A 192 -5.65 -20.85 -1.67
CA LEU A 192 -5.75 -20.40 -3.06
C LEU A 192 -4.44 -19.73 -3.53
N TYR A 193 -3.75 -19.01 -2.63
CA TYR A 193 -2.44 -18.45 -2.92
C TYR A 193 -1.40 -19.54 -3.18
N ASP A 194 -1.38 -20.61 -2.39
CA ASP A 194 -0.43 -21.71 -2.61
C ASP A 194 -0.66 -22.37 -3.98
N GLN A 195 -1.92 -22.53 -4.40
CA GLN A 195 -2.25 -22.99 -5.74
C GLN A 195 -1.79 -22.01 -6.83
N LEU A 196 -2.05 -20.71 -6.62
CA LEU A 196 -1.62 -19.65 -7.52
C LEU A 196 -0.10 -19.59 -7.67
N ASP A 197 0.66 -19.73 -6.58
CA ASP A 197 2.12 -19.74 -6.57
C ASP A 197 2.68 -20.93 -7.38
N ILE A 198 2.06 -22.11 -7.25
CA ILE A 198 2.41 -23.28 -8.07
C ILE A 198 2.13 -23.01 -9.55
N VAL A 199 0.94 -22.51 -9.90
CA VAL A 199 0.55 -22.23 -11.28
C VAL A 199 1.46 -21.15 -11.89
N ASP A 200 1.72 -20.07 -11.16
CA ASP A 200 2.62 -18.99 -11.58
C ASP A 200 4.04 -19.51 -11.85
N LYS A 201 4.56 -20.39 -10.98
CA LYS A 201 5.87 -21.03 -11.17
C LYS A 201 5.90 -21.94 -12.39
N ASN A 202 4.88 -22.77 -12.58
CA ASN A 202 4.77 -23.66 -13.74
C ASN A 202 4.73 -22.86 -15.06
N ILE A 203 3.95 -21.78 -15.11
CA ILE A 203 3.87 -20.91 -16.30
C ILE A 203 5.21 -20.23 -16.58
N ARG A 204 5.97 -19.87 -15.55
CA ARG A 204 7.30 -19.24 -15.66
C ARG A 204 8.42 -20.25 -15.99
N GLU A 205 8.19 -21.55 -15.86
CA GLU A 205 9.20 -22.57 -16.14
C GLU A 205 9.39 -22.76 -17.66
N PRO A 206 10.62 -22.64 -18.19
CA PRO A 206 10.90 -22.84 -19.61
C PRO A 206 10.51 -24.24 -20.06
N ASN A 207 9.78 -24.32 -21.17
CA ASN A 207 9.35 -25.56 -21.81
C ASN A 207 8.46 -26.43 -20.91
N PHE A 208 7.82 -25.85 -19.86
CA PHE A 208 6.93 -26.60 -18.97
C PHE A 208 5.81 -27.31 -19.74
N PHE A 209 5.13 -26.59 -20.63
CA PHE A 209 4.04 -27.14 -21.45
C PHE A 209 4.53 -28.13 -22.51
N GLU A 210 5.75 -27.98 -23.03
CA GLU A 210 6.35 -28.96 -23.95
C GLU A 210 6.69 -30.28 -23.23
N LYS A 211 7.14 -30.19 -21.97
CA LYS A 211 7.47 -31.36 -21.13
C LYS A 211 6.25 -31.98 -20.46
N ASN A 212 5.15 -31.25 -20.34
CA ASN A 212 3.91 -31.69 -19.71
C ASN A 212 2.74 -31.45 -20.69
N PRO A 213 2.69 -32.19 -21.82
CA PRO A 213 1.62 -32.03 -22.81
C PRO A 213 0.25 -32.40 -22.25
N ASP A 214 0.20 -33.23 -21.20
CA ASP A 214 -1.01 -33.65 -20.49
C ASP A 214 -1.44 -32.65 -19.40
N TYR A 215 -0.74 -31.52 -19.25
CA TYR A 215 -1.18 -30.47 -18.34
C TYR A 215 -2.56 -29.98 -18.80
N PRO A 216 -3.57 -29.89 -17.93
CA PRO A 216 -4.97 -29.74 -18.32
C PRO A 216 -5.32 -28.40 -18.99
N TYR A 217 -4.33 -27.52 -19.21
CA TYR A 217 -4.50 -26.16 -19.71
C TYR A 217 -3.46 -25.85 -20.78
N SER A 218 -3.87 -25.16 -21.86
CA SER A 218 -2.92 -24.48 -22.75
C SER A 218 -2.21 -23.33 -22.01
N ILE A 219 -1.15 -22.74 -22.58
CA ILE A 219 -0.47 -21.59 -21.96
C ILE A 219 -1.41 -20.39 -21.75
N GLN A 220 -2.33 -20.15 -22.69
CA GLN A 220 -3.32 -19.07 -22.60
C GLN A 220 -4.37 -19.38 -21.52
N ASP A 221 -4.83 -20.64 -21.45
CA ASP A 221 -5.76 -21.09 -20.42
C ASP A 221 -5.11 -21.05 -19.03
N ALA A 222 -3.84 -21.41 -18.91
CA ALA A 222 -3.08 -21.35 -17.67
C ALA A 222 -2.90 -19.90 -17.20
N GLN A 223 -2.62 -18.95 -18.11
CA GLN A 223 -2.54 -17.52 -17.78
C GLN A 223 -3.88 -16.96 -17.32
N LYS A 224 -4.98 -17.33 -18.01
CA LYS A 224 -6.33 -16.94 -17.61
C LYS A 224 -6.68 -17.51 -16.23
N TYR A 225 -6.43 -18.80 -16.01
CA TYR A 225 -6.65 -19.47 -14.73
C TYR A 225 -5.83 -18.84 -13.60
N ARG A 226 -4.55 -18.50 -13.86
CA ARG A 226 -3.70 -17.76 -12.91
C ARG A 226 -4.30 -16.41 -12.53
N ASP A 227 -4.83 -15.66 -13.50
CA ASP A 227 -5.41 -14.35 -13.24
C ASP A 227 -6.76 -14.44 -12.50
N GLU A 228 -7.55 -15.47 -12.79
CA GLU A 228 -8.77 -15.81 -12.04
C GLU A 228 -8.44 -16.18 -10.58
N LEU A 229 -7.48 -17.09 -10.37
CA LEU A 229 -6.98 -17.43 -9.02
C LEU A 229 -6.45 -16.21 -8.28
N TYR A 230 -5.66 -15.35 -8.94
CA TYR A 230 -5.18 -14.12 -8.33
C TYR A 230 -6.33 -13.24 -7.82
N LYS A 231 -7.39 -13.10 -8.62
CA LYS A 231 -8.57 -12.32 -8.24
C LYS A 231 -9.28 -12.97 -7.05
N GLU A 232 -9.50 -14.28 -7.06
CA GLU A 232 -10.15 -15.00 -5.97
C GLU A 232 -9.37 -14.87 -4.65
N VAL A 233 -8.04 -14.99 -4.68
CA VAL A 233 -7.20 -14.79 -3.49
C VAL A 233 -7.37 -13.37 -2.92
N VAL A 234 -7.36 -12.37 -3.80
CA VAL A 234 -7.53 -10.96 -3.39
C VAL A 234 -8.91 -10.71 -2.78
N GLU A 235 -9.97 -11.29 -3.36
CA GLU A 235 -11.34 -11.17 -2.84
C GLU A 235 -11.50 -11.81 -1.45
N ASN A 236 -10.99 -13.03 -1.26
CA ASN A 236 -11.02 -13.70 0.05
C ASN A 236 -10.19 -12.94 1.10
N LEU A 237 -9.02 -12.42 0.71
CA LEU A 237 -8.20 -11.60 1.59
C LEU A 237 -8.90 -10.28 1.97
N GLU A 238 -9.57 -9.61 1.03
CA GLU A 238 -10.35 -8.40 1.30
C GLU A 238 -11.50 -8.69 2.27
N GLU A 239 -12.19 -9.81 2.08
CA GLU A 239 -13.30 -10.22 2.94
C GLU A 239 -12.81 -10.52 4.36
N ALA A 240 -11.70 -11.26 4.53
CA ALA A 240 -11.07 -11.49 5.82
C ALA A 240 -10.72 -10.17 6.55
N ILE A 241 -10.07 -9.23 5.84
CA ILE A 241 -9.72 -7.89 6.38
C ILE A 241 -10.97 -7.14 6.81
N ASN A 242 -12.00 -7.09 5.97
CA ASN A 242 -13.24 -6.39 6.25
C ASN A 242 -13.97 -6.96 7.46
N GLN A 243 -13.94 -8.28 7.63
CA GLN A 243 -14.48 -8.94 8.82
C GLN A 243 -13.66 -8.58 10.07
N CYS A 244 -12.31 -8.61 10.01
CA CYS A 244 -11.44 -8.16 11.11
C CYS A 244 -11.73 -6.72 11.55
N ILE A 245 -11.95 -5.82 10.58
CA ILE A 245 -12.35 -4.42 10.82
C ILE A 245 -13.69 -4.36 11.54
N SER A 246 -14.67 -5.13 11.06
CA SER A 246 -16.06 -5.09 11.53
C SER A 246 -16.22 -5.61 12.96
N ILE A 247 -15.49 -6.68 13.31
CA ILE A 247 -15.51 -7.24 14.67
C ILE A 247 -14.61 -6.47 15.66
N GLY A 248 -13.93 -5.42 15.18
CA GLY A 248 -13.06 -4.56 15.98
C GLY A 248 -11.67 -5.13 16.27
N LEU A 249 -11.23 -6.17 15.54
CA LEU A 249 -9.90 -6.76 15.73
C LEU A 249 -8.79 -5.77 15.34
N PHE A 250 -9.02 -4.97 14.29
CA PHE A 250 -8.09 -3.93 13.83
C PHE A 250 -8.37 -2.55 14.43
N LYS A 251 -9.10 -2.47 15.55
CA LYS A 251 -9.52 -1.20 16.17
C LYS A 251 -8.36 -0.27 16.52
N GLN A 252 -7.18 -0.81 16.85
CA GLN A 252 -5.98 0.00 17.13
C GLN A 252 -5.44 0.78 15.91
N TYR A 253 -5.78 0.34 14.70
CA TYR A 253 -5.43 0.97 13.44
C TYR A 253 -6.56 1.86 12.89
N GLN A 254 -7.68 1.96 13.61
CA GLN A 254 -8.85 2.76 13.23
C GLN A 254 -8.89 4.08 13.99
N ARG A 255 -9.35 5.13 13.31
CA ARG A 255 -9.74 6.37 13.98
C ARG A 255 -11.08 6.16 14.69
N SER A 256 -11.11 6.39 16.01
CA SER A 256 -12.39 6.48 16.71
C SER A 256 -13.19 7.69 16.18
N PRO A 257 -14.51 7.55 15.94
CA PRO A 257 -15.37 8.64 15.49
C PRO A 257 -15.29 9.90 16.37
N ASN A 258 -15.01 9.72 17.67
CA ASN A 258 -14.94 10.78 18.67
C ASN A 258 -13.50 11.21 18.97
N SER A 259 -12.51 10.75 18.19
CA SER A 259 -11.11 11.05 18.45
C SER A 259 -10.64 12.32 17.74
N ASN A 260 -10.10 13.24 18.54
CA ASN A 260 -9.32 14.38 18.07
C ASN A 260 -7.92 13.96 17.57
N LYS A 261 -7.53 12.68 17.68
CA LYS A 261 -6.27 12.20 17.12
C LYS A 261 -6.31 12.31 15.61
N LYS A 262 -5.31 12.97 15.04
CA LYS A 262 -5.08 12.98 13.60
C LYS A 262 -4.72 11.56 13.12
N ILE A 263 -5.11 11.24 11.89
CA ILE A 263 -4.82 9.94 11.26
C ILE A 263 -3.30 9.66 11.21
N GLU A 264 -2.48 10.70 11.05
CA GLU A 264 -1.01 10.61 11.06
C GLU A 264 -0.41 10.05 12.36
N ASN A 265 -1.19 10.01 13.45
CA ASN A 265 -0.76 9.51 14.75
C ASN A 265 -1.29 8.10 15.07
N LEU A 266 -2.00 7.46 14.15
CA LEU A 266 -2.43 6.07 14.33
C LEU A 266 -1.29 5.11 13.93
N PRO A 267 -1.13 3.98 14.63
CA PRO A 267 -0.32 2.89 14.12
C PRO A 267 -0.79 2.51 12.71
N VAL A 268 0.15 2.15 11.85
CA VAL A 268 -0.13 1.66 10.50
C VAL A 268 0.13 0.17 10.43
N ILE A 269 -0.71 -0.56 9.68
CA ILE A 269 -0.51 -2.00 9.46
C ILE A 269 0.78 -2.24 8.66
N CYS A 270 1.06 -1.36 7.68
CA CYS A 270 2.28 -1.34 6.88
C CYS A 270 2.44 0.02 6.19
N GLU A 271 3.68 0.38 5.87
CA GLU A 271 4.03 1.58 5.12
C GLU A 271 4.30 1.26 3.64
N GLY A 272 3.87 2.12 2.73
CA GLY A 272 4.26 2.05 1.31
C GLY A 272 3.80 0.80 0.52
N HIS A 273 3.01 -0.09 1.13
CA HIS A 273 2.59 -1.34 0.50
C HIS A 273 1.58 -1.08 -0.63
N THR A 274 1.80 -1.70 -1.79
CA THR A 274 1.02 -1.41 -3.00
C THR A 274 -0.40 -1.99 -2.97
N LEU A 275 -0.61 -3.12 -2.27
CA LEU A 275 -1.90 -3.79 -2.10
C LEU A 275 -2.61 -3.46 -0.76
N LEU A 276 -1.88 -3.48 0.37
CA LEU A 276 -2.37 -3.07 1.70
C LEU A 276 -2.26 -1.56 1.92
N ASN A 277 -3.15 -0.79 1.30
CA ASN A 277 -3.28 0.64 1.58
C ASN A 277 -4.74 1.09 1.59
N ASN A 278 -4.97 2.33 2.03
CA ASN A 278 -6.30 2.90 2.22
C ASN A 278 -7.07 3.17 0.91
N THR A 279 -6.48 2.91 -0.26
CA THR A 279 -7.21 2.98 -1.54
C THR A 279 -7.56 1.60 -2.10
N LYS A 280 -7.01 0.53 -1.51
CA LYS A 280 -7.22 -0.87 -1.90
C LYS A 280 -7.75 -1.69 -0.72
N LEU A 281 -7.03 -2.72 -0.28
CA LEU A 281 -7.54 -3.69 0.70
C LEU A 281 -7.85 -3.10 2.08
N LEU A 282 -7.19 -1.99 2.46
CA LEU A 282 -7.45 -1.32 3.74
C LEU A 282 -8.43 -0.13 3.62
N LYS A 283 -9.12 0.01 2.47
CA LYS A 283 -10.02 1.15 2.21
C LYS A 283 -11.10 1.33 3.28
N LYS A 284 -11.67 0.25 3.82
CA LYS A 284 -12.69 0.34 4.87
C LYS A 284 -12.15 0.70 6.25
N LEU A 285 -10.83 0.58 6.48
CA LEU A 285 -10.23 0.78 7.80
C LEU A 285 -10.42 2.21 8.31
N ASN A 286 -10.19 3.20 7.45
CA ASN A 286 -10.33 4.63 7.78
C ASN A 286 -11.07 5.42 6.67
N GLY A 287 -11.74 4.73 5.74
CA GLY A 287 -12.32 5.35 4.54
C GLY A 287 -13.34 6.46 4.81
N SER A 288 -14.22 6.29 5.80
CA SER A 288 -15.20 7.32 6.18
C SER A 288 -14.53 8.59 6.75
N ALA A 289 -13.54 8.42 7.62
CA ALA A 289 -12.76 9.51 8.19
C ALA A 289 -11.94 10.24 7.11
N LEU A 290 -11.25 9.51 6.24
CA LEU A 290 -10.48 10.07 5.13
C LEU A 290 -11.36 10.83 4.13
N ASN A 291 -12.55 10.28 3.81
CA ASN A 291 -13.51 10.97 2.95
C ASN A 291 -14.00 12.27 3.60
N THR A 292 -14.25 12.26 4.92
CA THR A 292 -14.69 13.45 5.66
C THR A 292 -13.59 14.52 5.66
N GLU A 293 -12.35 14.16 5.95
CA GLU A 293 -11.20 15.08 5.87
C GLU A 293 -10.98 15.61 4.45
N GLY A 294 -11.09 14.75 3.43
CA GLY A 294 -11.00 15.14 2.03
C GLY A 294 -12.10 16.12 1.63
N ASN A 295 -13.34 15.88 2.06
CA ASN A 295 -14.47 16.77 1.83
C ASN A 295 -14.32 18.11 2.57
N LEU A 296 -13.81 18.10 3.81
CA LEU A 296 -13.52 19.32 4.56
C LEU A 296 -12.43 20.15 3.88
N LYS A 297 -11.31 19.54 3.48
CA LYS A 297 -10.26 20.21 2.70
C LYS A 297 -10.82 20.82 1.41
N LYS A 298 -11.66 20.05 0.69
CA LYS A 298 -12.34 20.52 -0.52
C LYS A 298 -13.23 21.73 -0.24
N LYS A 299 -13.99 21.69 0.87
CA LYS A 299 -14.83 22.79 1.31
C LYS A 299 -13.99 24.05 1.59
N TYR A 300 -12.91 23.93 2.36
CA TYR A 300 -12.04 25.07 2.69
C TYR A 300 -11.41 25.71 1.44
N ASN A 301 -10.95 24.93 0.48
CA ASN A 301 -10.38 25.47 -0.76
C ASN A 301 -11.43 26.23 -1.59
N PHE A 302 -12.66 25.71 -1.66
CA PHE A 302 -13.75 26.42 -2.33
C PHE A 302 -14.21 27.67 -1.57
N GLU A 303 -14.18 27.64 -0.23
CA GLU A 303 -14.44 28.82 0.60
C GLU A 303 -13.38 29.91 0.38
N ALA A 304 -12.11 29.55 0.19
CA ALA A 304 -11.04 30.50 -0.13
C ALA A 304 -11.31 31.22 -1.47
N ILE A 305 -11.76 30.50 -2.49
CA ILE A 305 -12.18 31.09 -3.77
C ILE A 305 -13.40 32.00 -3.57
N ASP A 306 -14.41 31.56 -2.82
CA ASP A 306 -15.61 32.36 -2.54
C ASP A 306 -15.26 33.64 -1.78
N HIS A 307 -14.33 33.58 -0.81
CA HIS A 307 -13.82 34.75 -0.09
C HIS A 307 -13.14 35.73 -1.03
N LYS A 308 -12.30 35.24 -1.97
CA LYS A 308 -11.66 36.13 -2.94
C LYS A 308 -12.68 36.78 -3.88
N ILE A 309 -13.68 36.04 -4.34
CA ILE A 309 -14.78 36.61 -5.13
C ILE A 309 -15.49 37.70 -4.32
N LEU A 310 -15.87 37.43 -3.07
CA LEU A 310 -16.54 38.41 -2.21
C LEU A 310 -15.70 39.68 -1.99
N GLU A 311 -14.38 39.55 -1.80
CA GLU A 311 -13.46 40.68 -1.71
C GLU A 311 -13.52 41.57 -2.96
N LEU A 312 -13.50 40.95 -4.15
CA LEU A 312 -13.58 41.68 -5.43
C LEU A 312 -14.95 42.31 -5.65
N LEU A 313 -16.04 41.62 -5.28
CA LEU A 313 -17.41 42.13 -5.42
C LEU A 313 -17.69 43.34 -4.52
N LYS A 314 -16.96 43.49 -3.40
CA LYS A 314 -17.10 44.62 -2.46
C LYS A 314 -16.36 45.89 -2.89
N GLN A 315 -15.61 45.85 -3.99
CA GLN A 315 -14.91 47.03 -4.48
C GLN A 315 -15.90 48.15 -4.86
N ASP A 316 -15.55 49.40 -4.56
CA ASP A 316 -16.38 50.57 -4.82
C ASP A 316 -16.72 50.73 -6.32
N LYS A 317 -15.83 50.24 -7.19
CA LYS A 317 -16.05 50.24 -8.63
C LYS A 317 -17.31 49.49 -9.07
N PHE A 318 -17.90 48.63 -8.23
CA PHE A 318 -19.15 47.92 -8.53
C PHE A 318 -20.37 48.49 -7.82
N SER A 319 -20.19 49.51 -6.97
CA SER A 319 -21.27 50.05 -6.15
C SER A 319 -22.39 50.66 -6.99
N LYS A 320 -23.62 50.20 -6.76
CA LYS A 320 -24.88 50.63 -7.37
C LYS A 320 -24.84 50.71 -8.90
N LYS A 321 -24.05 49.86 -9.56
CA LYS A 321 -23.86 49.89 -11.02
C LYS A 321 -24.88 49.08 -11.81
N PHE A 322 -25.59 48.15 -11.18
CA PHE A 322 -26.37 47.14 -11.89
C PHE A 322 -27.86 47.21 -11.59
N LYS A 323 -28.70 46.94 -12.60
CA LYS A 323 -30.17 46.96 -12.45
C LYS A 323 -30.73 45.74 -11.71
N ASN A 324 -30.07 44.58 -11.86
CA ASN A 324 -30.51 43.33 -11.23
C ASN A 324 -29.30 42.39 -11.00
N LYS A 325 -29.52 41.36 -10.17
CA LYS A 325 -28.48 40.42 -9.73
C LYS A 325 -27.86 39.60 -10.86
N ASN A 326 -28.65 39.20 -11.85
CA ASN A 326 -28.19 38.35 -12.95
C ASN A 326 -27.23 39.15 -13.84
N THR A 327 -27.61 40.37 -14.22
CA THR A 327 -26.76 41.26 -15.01
C THR A 327 -25.49 41.66 -14.24
N ALA A 328 -25.57 41.84 -12.92
CA ALA A 328 -24.39 42.06 -12.09
C ALA A 328 -23.45 40.84 -12.14
N ALA A 329 -23.98 39.63 -11.96
CA ALA A 329 -23.19 38.41 -11.92
C ALA A 329 -22.44 38.12 -13.23
N GLU A 330 -23.09 38.32 -14.38
CA GLU A 330 -22.47 38.14 -15.70
C GLU A 330 -21.37 39.17 -15.96
N LYS A 331 -21.68 40.46 -15.83
CA LYS A 331 -20.72 41.53 -16.14
C LYS A 331 -19.52 41.54 -15.20
N ILE A 332 -19.75 41.29 -13.92
CA ILE A 332 -18.64 41.26 -12.95
C ILE A 332 -17.79 40.00 -13.17
N ALA A 333 -18.39 38.86 -13.54
CA ALA A 333 -17.62 37.65 -13.83
C ALA A 333 -16.58 37.88 -14.93
N ASP A 334 -16.96 38.53 -16.03
CA ASP A 334 -16.04 38.85 -17.12
C ASP A 334 -14.89 39.75 -16.63
N GLU A 335 -15.20 40.72 -15.78
CA GLU A 335 -14.22 41.70 -15.29
C GLU A 335 -13.22 41.09 -14.29
N ILE A 336 -13.65 40.16 -13.43
CA ILE A 336 -12.81 39.57 -12.38
C ILE A 336 -12.21 38.21 -12.76
N ALA A 337 -12.56 37.66 -13.93
CA ALA A 337 -12.16 36.30 -14.33
C ALA A 337 -10.65 36.08 -14.24
N ARG A 338 -9.85 37.03 -14.73
CA ARG A 338 -8.39 36.96 -14.71
C ARG A 338 -7.82 37.00 -13.28
N ASP A 339 -8.37 37.84 -12.42
CA ASP A 339 -7.94 37.95 -11.02
C ASP A 339 -8.22 36.66 -10.24
N ILE A 340 -9.38 36.04 -10.50
CA ILE A 340 -9.76 34.76 -9.92
C ILE A 340 -8.89 33.61 -10.46
N GLU A 341 -8.56 33.61 -11.75
CA GLU A 341 -7.66 32.62 -12.35
C GLU A 341 -6.26 32.67 -11.73
N VAL A 342 -5.67 33.86 -11.63
CA VAL A 342 -4.36 34.07 -11.00
C VAL A 342 -4.40 33.69 -9.51
N PHE A 343 -5.47 34.03 -8.81
CA PHE A 343 -5.66 33.59 -7.42
C PHE A 343 -5.68 32.06 -7.31
N MET A 344 -6.46 31.38 -8.14
CA MET A 344 -6.56 29.91 -8.13
C MET A 344 -5.23 29.24 -8.47
N GLU A 345 -4.43 29.77 -9.40
CA GLU A 345 -3.09 29.26 -9.70
C GLU A 345 -2.16 29.35 -8.49
N ASN A 346 -2.12 30.52 -7.85
CA ASN A 346 -1.30 30.74 -6.67
C ASN A 346 -1.74 29.87 -5.48
N ASP A 347 -3.05 29.77 -5.25
CA ASP A 347 -3.63 28.94 -4.18
C ASP A 347 -3.30 27.46 -4.38
N ARG A 348 -3.47 26.94 -5.61
CA ARG A 348 -3.10 25.56 -5.98
C ARG A 348 -1.62 25.27 -5.74
N ALA A 349 -0.74 26.17 -6.17
CA ALA A 349 0.71 26.00 -5.99
C ALA A 349 1.11 26.04 -4.51
N LYS A 350 0.54 26.99 -3.74
CA LYS A 350 0.84 27.18 -2.32
C LYS A 350 0.33 26.04 -1.44
N ASN A 351 -0.86 25.52 -1.75
CA ASN A 351 -1.56 24.54 -0.92
C ASN A 351 -1.54 23.11 -1.50
N ASN A 352 -0.87 22.90 -2.64
CA ASN A 352 -0.70 21.60 -3.30
C ASN A 352 -2.01 20.83 -3.53
N HIS A 353 -2.95 21.44 -4.24
CA HIS A 353 -4.21 20.80 -4.68
C HIS A 353 -4.54 21.14 -6.13
N ASN A 354 -5.42 20.35 -6.75
CA ASN A 354 -5.87 20.54 -8.14
C ASN A 354 -7.31 21.07 -8.27
N GLN A 355 -7.92 21.46 -7.16
CA GLN A 355 -9.29 21.98 -7.14
C GLN A 355 -9.33 23.39 -7.76
N HIS A 356 -10.34 23.63 -8.60
CA HIS A 356 -10.58 24.90 -9.28
C HIS A 356 -12.06 25.03 -9.63
N ILE A 357 -12.51 26.25 -9.93
CA ILE A 357 -13.76 26.50 -10.63
C ILE A 357 -13.44 26.73 -12.11
N LYS A 358 -14.29 26.21 -13.01
CA LYS A 358 -14.22 26.64 -14.41
C LYS A 358 -14.77 28.06 -14.51
N LEU A 359 -14.11 28.93 -15.27
CA LEU A 359 -14.50 30.33 -15.41
C LEU A 359 -15.91 30.50 -16.00
N GLU A 360 -16.37 29.58 -16.85
CA GLU A 360 -17.75 29.51 -17.35
C GLU A 360 -18.81 29.45 -16.22
N ASN A 361 -18.44 28.94 -15.04
CA ASN A 361 -19.33 28.83 -13.89
C ASN A 361 -19.22 30.02 -12.91
N LEU A 362 -18.34 30.99 -13.20
CA LEU A 362 -18.12 32.16 -12.35
C LEU A 362 -19.39 33.03 -12.20
N PRO A 363 -20.18 33.32 -13.26
CA PRO A 363 -21.43 34.08 -13.12
C PRO A 363 -22.41 33.40 -12.17
N ALA A 364 -22.65 32.10 -12.34
CA ALA A 364 -23.56 31.34 -11.48
C ALA A 364 -23.11 31.34 -10.02
N ARG A 365 -21.79 31.30 -9.79
CA ARG A 365 -21.20 31.32 -8.45
C ARG A 365 -21.29 32.70 -7.80
N ILE A 366 -21.05 33.78 -8.54
CA ILE A 366 -21.28 35.16 -8.08
C ILE A 366 -22.75 35.38 -7.72
N LEU A 367 -23.68 34.96 -8.58
CA LEU A 367 -25.11 35.08 -8.32
C LEU A 367 -25.51 34.38 -7.00
N LYS A 368 -24.95 33.20 -6.75
CA LYS A 368 -25.15 32.48 -5.49
C LYS A 368 -24.63 33.25 -4.27
N LEU A 369 -23.48 33.92 -4.40
CA LEU A 369 -22.90 34.75 -3.33
C LEU A 369 -23.72 36.02 -3.08
N ILE A 370 -24.23 36.68 -4.13
CA ILE A 370 -25.14 37.83 -4.01
C ILE A 370 -26.43 37.42 -3.30
N ASN A 371 -27.03 36.29 -3.68
CA ASN A 371 -28.27 35.81 -3.06
C ASN A 371 -28.12 35.45 -1.58
N LYS A 372 -26.91 35.08 -1.14
CA LYS A 372 -26.63 34.76 0.27
C LYS A 372 -26.28 35.98 1.12
N ASN A 373 -25.96 37.13 0.52
CA ASN A 373 -25.47 38.31 1.22
C ASN A 373 -26.31 39.54 0.85
N LEU A 374 -27.28 39.91 1.70
CA LEU A 374 -28.17 41.07 1.49
C LEU A 374 -27.39 42.38 1.36
N GLU A 375 -26.37 42.61 2.19
CA GLU A 375 -25.52 43.80 2.10
C GLU A 375 -24.79 43.90 0.76
N LEU A 376 -24.32 42.77 0.23
CA LEU A 376 -23.65 42.73 -1.07
C LEU A 376 -24.64 43.02 -2.20
N GLN A 377 -25.87 42.55 -2.08
CA GLN A 377 -26.94 42.89 -3.00
C GLN A 377 -27.22 44.39 -2.99
N GLU A 378 -27.31 45.03 -1.82
CA GLU A 378 -27.55 46.47 -1.70
C GLU A 378 -26.36 47.30 -2.21
N HIS A 379 -25.14 46.80 -2.03
CA HIS A 379 -23.94 47.41 -2.59
C HIS A 379 -23.98 47.42 -4.11
N LEU A 380 -24.37 46.31 -4.76
CA LEU A 380 -24.23 46.15 -6.21
C LEU A 380 -25.41 46.71 -7.02
N ILE A 381 -26.62 46.66 -6.47
CA ILE A 381 -27.85 46.96 -7.20
C ILE A 381 -28.28 48.40 -6.99
N ASN A 382 -28.53 49.11 -8.10
CA ASN A 382 -29.17 50.42 -8.06
C ASN A 382 -30.67 50.22 -7.77
N LYS A 383 -31.12 50.69 -6.61
CA LYS A 383 -32.54 50.61 -6.20
C LYS A 383 -33.36 51.66 -6.91
#